data_AF-Q171U2-F1
#
_entry.id   AF-Q171U2-F1
#
_cell.length_a   1.000
_cell.length_b   1.000
_cell.length_c   1.000
_cell.angle_alpha   90.00
_cell.angle_beta   90.00
_cell.angle_gamma   90.00
#
_symmetry.space_group_name_H-M   'P 1'
#
loop_
_entity.id
_entity.type
_entity.pdbx_description
1 polymer ?
#
loop_
_entity_poly.entity_id
_entity_poly.type
_entity_poly.pdbx_seq_one_letter_code
_entity_poly.pdbx_strand_id
1 'polypeptide(L)'
;MQHDLALLILGGFRIHMASNQTYIDRLQTALKAQLINPDFADGVEVAITNFAQLYADPEFVKLACGIDMFFAVFPQHKRAKLRFGTLIMAHKDCTGLSAITAGCELMHHTTRVFSRWLMTPVLRSDMNRMTIPGQEICLPYSYSPYLSGLGIVDKSPYSAALNCGLHMFTHMIGCAVPMARSVNAIYFQPSGLQAIIDNAVLFIYAHSCTGSLQMQFYRASEVETVKKVEDEARHYMDEMRKRLQEFKDEEENQPTPREEEEDRSRSGTPEPSDVEEGGGDLDDLDSVSELGGAIDGEPTSRDALDWYMYITRFYHGSIPKRMREVAYERWSKLTDVRPNTVGEFVKKMSKNVQP
;
A
#
# COMPACT_ATOMS: atom_id res chain seq x y z
N MET A 1 -37.47 -25.24 -2.84
CA MET A 1 -38.16 -24.36 -3.82
C MET A 1 -37.97 -22.86 -3.52
N GLN A 2 -38.65 -22.23 -2.55
CA GLN A 2 -38.49 -20.78 -2.31
C GLN A 2 -37.06 -20.36 -1.93
N HIS A 3 -36.37 -21.18 -1.12
CA HIS A 3 -34.98 -20.93 -0.76
C HIS A 3 -34.04 -21.06 -1.97
N ASP A 4 -34.20 -22.12 -2.77
CA ASP A 4 -33.39 -22.36 -3.97
C ASP A 4 -33.60 -21.28 -5.03
N LEU A 5 -34.83 -20.78 -5.19
CA LEU A 5 -35.12 -19.66 -6.08
C LEU A 5 -34.41 -18.39 -5.62
N ALA A 6 -34.47 -18.06 -4.32
CA ALA A 6 -33.75 -16.90 -3.78
C ALA A 6 -32.23 -17.05 -3.92
N LEU A 7 -31.69 -18.25 -3.67
CA LEU A 7 -30.27 -18.54 -3.83
C LEU A 7 -29.83 -18.47 -5.30
N LEU A 8 -30.68 -18.92 -6.23
CA LEU A 8 -30.44 -18.85 -7.67
C LEU A 8 -30.36 -17.40 -8.15
N ILE A 9 -31.32 -16.55 -7.75
CA ILE A 9 -31.34 -15.13 -8.14
C ILE A 9 -30.14 -14.39 -7.55
N LEU A 10 -29.89 -14.51 -6.24
CA LEU A 10 -28.78 -13.81 -5.59
C LEU A 10 -27.41 -14.37 -6.03
N GLY A 11 -27.31 -15.68 -6.23
CA GLY A 11 -26.10 -16.33 -6.76
C GLY A 11 -25.81 -15.89 -8.19
N GLY A 12 -26.85 -15.83 -9.04
CA GLY A 12 -26.79 -15.30 -10.40
C GLY A 12 -26.33 -13.85 -10.42
N PHE A 13 -26.81 -13.01 -9.49
CA PHE A 13 -26.33 -11.64 -9.30
C PHE A 13 -24.81 -11.56 -9.08
N ARG A 14 -24.26 -12.35 -8.15
CA ARG A 14 -22.81 -12.39 -7.91
C ARG A 14 -22.01 -12.80 -9.13
N ILE A 15 -22.50 -13.81 -9.85
CA ILE A 15 -21.83 -14.33 -11.04
C ILE A 15 -21.87 -13.29 -12.16
N HIS A 16 -23.01 -12.62 -12.36
CA HIS A 16 -23.19 -11.56 -13.35
C HIS A 16 -22.26 -10.36 -13.11
N MET A 17 -21.95 -10.04 -11.84
CA MET A 17 -21.02 -8.97 -11.48
C MET A 17 -19.54 -9.34 -11.67
N ALA A 18 -19.20 -10.63 -11.85
CA ALA A 18 -17.83 -11.06 -12.05
C ALA A 18 -17.40 -10.88 -13.51
N SER A 19 -16.13 -10.53 -13.72
CA SER A 19 -15.55 -10.33 -15.07
C SER A 19 -14.56 -11.42 -15.50
N ASN A 20 -13.99 -12.17 -14.55
CA ASN A 20 -13.00 -13.20 -14.84
C ASN A 20 -13.67 -14.55 -15.11
N GLN A 21 -13.48 -15.11 -16.31
CA GLN A 21 -14.14 -16.36 -16.71
C GLN A 21 -13.82 -17.54 -15.79
N THR A 22 -12.56 -17.77 -15.45
CA THR A 22 -12.17 -18.86 -14.53
C THR A 22 -12.84 -18.72 -13.16
N TYR A 23 -13.06 -17.50 -12.69
CA TYR A 23 -13.77 -17.25 -11.45
C TYR A 23 -15.29 -17.44 -11.61
N ILE A 24 -15.88 -17.00 -12.72
CA ILE A 24 -17.28 -17.25 -13.08
C ILE A 24 -17.57 -18.74 -13.05
N ASP A 25 -16.74 -19.56 -13.71
CA ASP A 25 -16.92 -21.02 -13.78
C ASP A 25 -16.92 -21.65 -12.38
N ARG A 26 -15.97 -21.24 -11.53
CA ARG A 26 -15.91 -21.70 -10.13
C ARG A 26 -17.14 -21.30 -9.33
N LEU A 27 -17.65 -20.08 -9.52
CA LEU A 27 -18.86 -19.62 -8.83
C LEU A 27 -20.10 -20.39 -9.31
N GLN A 28 -20.21 -20.68 -10.60
CA GLN A 28 -21.31 -21.50 -11.13
C GLN A 28 -21.29 -22.91 -10.53
N THR A 29 -20.12 -23.56 -10.48
CA THR A 29 -19.98 -24.87 -9.82
C THR A 29 -20.36 -24.80 -8.34
N ALA A 30 -19.89 -23.79 -7.62
CA ALA A 30 -20.20 -23.60 -6.21
C ALA A 30 -21.68 -23.30 -5.93
N LEU A 31 -22.36 -22.57 -6.83
CA LEU A 31 -23.79 -22.30 -6.74
C LEU A 31 -24.59 -23.59 -6.95
N LYS A 32 -24.29 -24.35 -8.02
CA LYS A 32 -24.94 -25.63 -8.32
C LYS A 32 -24.83 -26.60 -7.14
N ALA A 33 -23.68 -26.66 -6.47
CA ALA A 33 -23.47 -27.51 -5.29
C ALA A 33 -24.25 -27.09 -4.04
N GLN A 34 -24.76 -25.86 -3.97
CA GLN A 34 -25.50 -25.33 -2.81
C GLN A 34 -27.01 -25.40 -2.97
N LEU A 35 -27.52 -25.64 -4.18
CA LEU A 35 -28.95 -25.81 -4.44
C LEU A 35 -29.44 -27.14 -3.84
N ILE A 36 -30.60 -27.10 -3.18
CA ILE A 36 -31.20 -28.28 -2.56
C ILE A 36 -31.94 -29.11 -3.61
N ASN A 37 -32.65 -28.45 -4.53
CA ASN A 37 -33.34 -29.11 -5.64
C ASN A 37 -32.46 -29.10 -6.91
N PRO A 38 -32.10 -30.28 -7.47
CA PRO A 38 -31.36 -30.40 -8.72
C PRO A 38 -31.98 -29.66 -9.91
N ASP A 39 -33.31 -29.54 -9.99
CA ASP A 39 -33.99 -28.87 -11.10
C ASP A 39 -33.58 -27.40 -11.27
N PHE A 40 -33.10 -26.76 -10.20
CA PHE A 40 -32.62 -25.38 -10.23
C PHE A 40 -31.21 -25.24 -10.82
N ALA A 41 -30.45 -26.33 -10.93
CA ALA A 41 -29.07 -26.29 -11.42
C ALA A 41 -29.00 -25.87 -12.89
N ASP A 42 -29.98 -26.29 -13.69
CA ASP A 42 -30.12 -25.90 -15.10
C ASP A 42 -30.54 -24.44 -15.25
N GLY A 43 -31.17 -23.87 -14.22
CA GLY A 43 -31.58 -22.47 -14.17
C GLY A 43 -30.44 -21.48 -13.93
N VAL A 44 -29.22 -21.94 -13.59
CA VAL A 44 -28.09 -21.05 -13.24
C VAL A 44 -27.68 -20.16 -14.41
N GLU A 45 -27.52 -20.72 -15.60
CA GLU A 45 -27.13 -19.96 -16.79
C GLU A 45 -28.22 -18.95 -17.18
N VAL A 46 -29.48 -19.39 -17.13
CA VAL A 46 -30.66 -18.56 -17.39
C VAL A 46 -30.72 -17.39 -16.41
N ALA A 47 -30.48 -17.63 -15.11
CA ALA A 47 -30.50 -16.58 -14.11
C ALA A 47 -29.39 -15.54 -14.32
N ILE A 48 -28.24 -15.92 -14.86
CA ILE A 48 -27.12 -14.98 -15.12
C ILE A 48 -27.43 -14.04 -16.29
N THR A 49 -28.07 -14.56 -17.35
CA THR A 49 -28.33 -13.81 -18.58
C THR A 49 -29.66 -13.08 -18.56
N ASN A 50 -30.75 -13.76 -18.18
CA ASN A 50 -32.10 -13.22 -18.32
C ASN A 50 -32.48 -12.23 -17.21
N PHE A 51 -31.77 -12.23 -16.08
CA PHE A 51 -32.01 -11.29 -14.98
C PHE A 51 -31.03 -10.11 -14.97
N ALA A 52 -30.24 -9.90 -16.01
CA ALA A 52 -29.28 -8.79 -16.09
C ALA A 52 -29.92 -7.41 -15.82
N GLN A 53 -31.13 -7.15 -16.32
CA GLN A 53 -31.85 -5.91 -16.06
C GLN A 53 -32.24 -5.75 -14.58
N LEU A 54 -32.68 -6.85 -13.95
CA LEU A 54 -33.00 -6.87 -12.52
C LEU A 54 -31.74 -6.58 -11.68
N TYR A 55 -30.61 -7.17 -12.05
CA TYR A 55 -29.33 -6.98 -11.35
C TYR A 55 -28.78 -5.56 -11.42
N ALA A 56 -29.16 -4.80 -12.45
CA ALA A 56 -28.81 -3.40 -12.60
C ALA A 56 -29.77 -2.45 -11.86
N ASP A 57 -30.92 -2.93 -11.36
CA ASP A 57 -31.92 -2.11 -10.67
C ASP A 57 -31.40 -1.70 -9.27
N PRO A 58 -31.33 -0.38 -8.96
CA PRO A 58 -30.94 0.10 -7.64
C PRO A 58 -31.76 -0.49 -6.47
N GLU A 59 -33.06 -0.75 -6.67
CA GLU A 59 -33.91 -1.32 -5.63
C GLU A 59 -33.58 -2.79 -5.35
N PHE A 60 -33.20 -3.54 -6.40
CA PHE A 60 -32.67 -4.89 -6.23
C PHE A 60 -31.33 -4.88 -5.49
N VAL A 61 -30.44 -3.94 -5.82
CA VAL A 61 -29.14 -3.80 -5.14
C VAL A 61 -29.32 -3.46 -3.65
N LYS A 62 -30.25 -2.56 -3.30
CA LYS A 62 -30.62 -2.26 -1.90
C LYS A 62 -31.13 -3.50 -1.18
N LEU A 63 -31.96 -4.30 -1.82
CA LEU A 63 -32.44 -5.58 -1.27
C LEU A 63 -31.28 -6.54 -1.00
N ALA A 64 -30.35 -6.69 -1.96
CA ALA A 64 -29.17 -7.52 -1.80
C ALA A 64 -28.29 -7.07 -0.61
N CYS A 65 -28.08 -5.76 -0.46
CA CYS A 65 -27.40 -5.18 0.72
C CYS A 65 -28.12 -5.52 2.02
N GLY A 66 -29.45 -5.34 2.08
CA GLY A 66 -30.24 -5.64 3.27
C GLY A 66 -30.16 -7.12 3.67
N ILE A 67 -30.19 -8.02 2.69
CA ILE A 67 -30.02 -9.46 2.91
C ILE A 67 -28.61 -9.78 3.44
N ASP A 68 -27.56 -9.19 2.84
CA ASP A 68 -26.19 -9.42 3.31
C ASP A 68 -25.99 -8.92 4.74
N MET A 69 -26.43 -7.70 5.00
CA MET A 69 -26.35 -7.05 6.31
C MET A 69 -27.07 -7.87 7.39
N PHE A 70 -28.29 -8.32 7.10
CA PHE A 70 -29.06 -9.16 8.04
C PHE A 70 -28.30 -10.45 8.39
N PHE A 71 -27.83 -11.20 7.39
CA PHE A 71 -27.12 -12.45 7.65
C PHE A 71 -25.67 -12.26 8.13
N ALA A 72 -25.08 -11.06 7.98
CA ALA A 72 -23.82 -10.70 8.62
C ALA A 72 -23.99 -10.60 10.13
N VAL A 73 -25.12 -10.06 10.61
CA VAL A 73 -25.49 -10.02 12.03
C VAL A 73 -25.91 -11.40 12.54
N PHE A 74 -26.62 -12.19 11.72
CA PHE A 74 -27.13 -13.52 12.09
C PHE A 74 -26.49 -14.66 11.29
N PRO A 75 -25.18 -14.94 11.45
CA PRO A 75 -24.47 -15.93 10.63
C PRO A 75 -24.95 -17.37 10.84
N GLN A 76 -25.55 -17.68 12.00
CA GLN A 76 -26.08 -19.01 12.31
C GLN A 76 -27.53 -19.22 11.85
N HIS A 77 -28.12 -18.23 11.15
CA HIS A 77 -29.48 -18.38 10.65
C HIS A 77 -29.55 -19.49 9.59
N LYS A 78 -30.63 -20.28 9.58
CA LYS A 78 -30.83 -21.42 8.67
C LYS A 78 -30.65 -21.07 7.18
N ARG A 79 -30.92 -19.81 6.81
CA ARG A 79 -30.82 -19.27 5.45
C ARG A 79 -29.59 -18.39 5.20
N ALA A 80 -28.63 -18.35 6.11
CA ALA A 80 -27.41 -17.52 5.96
C ALA A 80 -26.59 -17.85 4.71
N LYS A 81 -26.77 -19.06 4.13
CA LYS A 81 -26.19 -19.44 2.83
C LYS A 81 -26.56 -18.49 1.67
N LEU A 82 -27.65 -17.73 1.77
CA LEU A 82 -28.01 -16.70 0.78
C LEU A 82 -26.92 -15.64 0.62
N ARG A 83 -26.06 -15.44 1.64
CA ARG A 83 -24.87 -14.58 1.54
C ARG A 83 -23.89 -14.98 0.46
N PHE A 84 -23.95 -16.22 -0.03
CA PHE A 84 -23.15 -16.63 -1.19
C PHE A 84 -23.29 -15.62 -2.34
N GLY A 85 -24.51 -15.15 -2.62
CA GLY A 85 -24.80 -14.19 -3.67
C GLY A 85 -24.59 -12.72 -3.28
N THR A 86 -24.79 -12.38 -2.01
CA THR A 86 -24.82 -10.98 -1.59
C THR A 86 -23.52 -10.48 -0.95
N LEU A 87 -22.57 -11.38 -0.64
CA LEU A 87 -21.31 -11.03 0.04
C LEU A 87 -20.50 -9.95 -0.69
N ILE A 88 -20.63 -9.87 -2.02
CA ILE A 88 -19.94 -8.86 -2.84
C ILE A 88 -20.43 -7.43 -2.59
N MET A 89 -21.56 -7.26 -1.90
CA MET A 89 -22.12 -5.95 -1.56
C MET A 89 -21.42 -5.33 -0.36
N ALA A 90 -20.89 -6.15 0.55
CA ALA A 90 -20.11 -5.65 1.67
C ALA A 90 -18.79 -5.04 1.17
N HIS A 91 -18.54 -3.79 1.57
CA HIS A 91 -17.41 -2.97 1.15
C HIS A 91 -17.30 -2.79 -0.37
N LYS A 92 -18.44 -2.88 -1.08
CA LYS A 92 -18.48 -2.53 -2.52
C LYS A 92 -17.99 -1.10 -2.70
N ASP A 93 -17.13 -0.90 -3.70
CA ASP A 93 -16.48 0.38 -4.00
C ASP A 93 -15.65 1.00 -2.85
N CYS A 94 -15.25 0.19 -1.87
CA CYS A 94 -14.41 0.63 -0.74
C CYS A 94 -12.96 0.09 -0.84
N THR A 95 -12.49 -0.18 -2.06
CA THR A 95 -11.17 -0.78 -2.31
C THR A 95 -9.99 0.07 -1.87
N GLY A 96 -10.16 1.39 -1.72
CA GLY A 96 -9.16 2.28 -1.12
C GLY A 96 -8.93 1.99 0.37
N LEU A 97 -9.97 1.63 1.14
CA LEU A 97 -9.80 1.18 2.53
C LEU A 97 -9.01 -0.13 2.58
N SER A 98 -9.22 -1.04 1.62
CA SER A 98 -8.43 -2.26 1.51
C SER A 98 -6.94 -2.00 1.28
N ALA A 99 -6.57 -0.88 0.65
CA ALA A 99 -5.17 -0.48 0.52
C ALA A 99 -4.56 -0.09 1.89
N ILE A 100 -5.31 0.62 2.75
CA ILE A 100 -4.85 0.90 4.13
C ILE A 100 -4.61 -0.41 4.88
N THR A 101 -5.58 -1.34 4.84
CA THR A 101 -5.45 -2.64 5.50
C THR A 101 -4.26 -3.42 4.97
N ALA A 102 -4.07 -3.49 3.66
CA ALA A 102 -2.93 -4.17 3.04
C ALA A 102 -1.58 -3.53 3.43
N GLY A 103 -1.52 -2.19 3.54
CA GLY A 103 -0.33 -1.49 4.03
C GLY A 103 0.01 -1.81 5.49
N CYS A 104 -1.02 -1.91 6.33
CA CYS A 104 -0.87 -2.31 7.74
C CYS A 104 -0.40 -3.78 7.85
N GLU A 105 -0.96 -4.67 7.03
CA GLU A 105 -0.55 -6.08 6.93
C GLU A 105 0.92 -6.22 6.50
N LEU A 106 1.36 -5.44 5.51
CA LEU A 106 2.74 -5.42 5.02
C LEU A 106 3.77 -5.04 6.08
N MET A 107 3.40 -4.12 6.98
CA MET A 107 4.29 -3.68 8.06
C MET A 107 4.11 -4.45 9.37
N HIS A 108 3.07 -5.26 9.49
CA HIS A 108 2.62 -5.84 10.76
C HIS A 108 2.39 -4.79 11.86
N HIS A 109 1.85 -3.63 11.48
CA HIS A 109 1.68 -2.48 12.36
C HIS A 109 0.33 -1.77 12.16
N THR A 110 0.04 -0.80 13.02
CA THR A 110 -1.21 -0.04 13.00
C THR A 110 -1.27 0.97 11.87
N THR A 111 -2.47 1.43 11.52
CA THR A 111 -2.69 2.54 10.59
C THR A 111 -1.92 3.80 10.96
N ARG A 112 -1.74 4.07 12.27
CA ARG A 112 -0.95 5.21 12.75
C ARG A 112 0.51 5.09 12.35
N VAL A 113 1.11 3.91 12.50
CA VAL A 113 2.50 3.69 12.07
C VAL A 113 2.58 3.75 10.54
N PHE A 114 1.62 3.18 9.83
CA PHE A 114 1.57 3.22 8.36
C PHE A 114 1.49 4.63 7.81
N SER A 115 0.65 5.47 8.43
CA SER A 115 0.49 6.86 8.01
C SER A 115 1.78 7.69 8.10
N ARG A 116 2.75 7.31 8.96
CA ARG A 116 4.04 8.02 9.06
C ARG A 116 4.91 7.84 7.81
N TRP A 117 4.69 6.78 7.04
CA TRP A 117 5.39 6.51 5.78
C TRP A 117 4.78 7.23 4.57
N LEU A 118 3.68 7.98 4.76
CA LEU A 118 3.02 8.74 3.70
C LEU A 118 3.65 10.13 3.59
N MET A 119 4.73 10.23 2.82
CA MET A 119 5.58 11.43 2.76
C MET A 119 5.17 12.41 1.66
N THR A 120 4.11 12.14 0.90
CA THR A 120 3.64 13.04 -0.17
C THR A 120 2.28 13.68 0.15
N PRO A 121 2.00 14.92 -0.32
CA PRO A 121 0.72 15.58 -0.09
C PRO A 121 -0.50 14.81 -0.62
N VAL A 122 -0.34 14.09 -1.73
CA VAL A 122 -1.39 13.27 -2.34
C VAL A 122 -1.78 12.12 -1.43
N LEU A 123 -0.79 11.40 -0.89
CA LEU A 123 -1.03 10.29 0.05
C LEU A 123 -1.71 10.76 1.34
N ARG A 124 -1.30 11.92 1.86
CA ARG A 124 -1.96 12.55 3.01
C ARG A 124 -3.41 12.90 2.73
N SER A 125 -3.69 13.49 1.56
CA SER A 125 -5.05 13.84 1.15
C SER A 125 -5.96 12.60 1.06
N ASP A 126 -5.46 11.54 0.42
CA ASP A 126 -6.18 10.26 0.29
C ASP A 126 -6.46 9.63 1.66
N MET A 127 -5.47 9.59 2.56
CA MET A 127 -5.64 9.09 3.92
C MET A 127 -6.70 9.91 4.69
N ASN A 128 -6.56 11.24 4.70
CA ASN A 128 -7.49 12.13 5.41
C ASN A 128 -8.93 12.00 4.91
N ARG A 129 -9.12 11.80 3.60
CA ARG A 129 -10.43 11.57 2.99
C ARG A 129 -11.10 10.29 3.52
N MET A 130 -10.31 9.24 3.73
CA MET A 130 -10.81 7.93 4.16
C MET A 130 -10.92 7.77 5.68
N THR A 131 -10.20 8.57 6.46
CA THR A 131 -10.19 8.47 7.93
C THR A 131 -11.00 9.56 8.63
N ILE A 132 -12.04 10.08 7.96
CA ILE A 132 -12.95 11.06 8.56
C ILE A 132 -13.66 10.41 9.77
N PRO A 133 -13.65 11.03 10.97
CA PRO A 133 -14.36 10.49 12.13
C PRO A 133 -15.88 10.41 11.92
N GLY A 134 -16.55 9.53 12.67
CA GLY A 134 -18.01 9.40 12.65
C GLY A 134 -18.60 8.65 11.45
N GLN A 135 -17.77 8.08 10.58
CA GLN A 135 -18.22 7.33 9.39
C GLN A 135 -18.49 5.84 9.64
N GLU A 136 -18.37 5.40 10.90
CA GLU A 136 -18.65 4.02 11.34
C GLU A 136 -17.85 2.91 10.60
N ILE A 137 -16.75 3.26 9.93
CA ILE A 137 -15.94 2.31 9.13
C ILE A 137 -15.34 1.15 9.94
N CYS A 138 -15.22 1.32 11.26
CA CYS A 138 -14.72 0.30 12.18
C CYS A 138 -15.85 -0.44 12.94
N LEU A 139 -17.12 -0.14 12.66
CA LEU A 139 -18.25 -0.82 13.30
C LEU A 139 -18.69 -2.03 12.45
N PRO A 140 -18.58 -3.27 12.96
CA PRO A 140 -18.79 -4.48 12.16
C PRO A 140 -20.18 -4.62 11.52
N TYR A 141 -21.21 -4.02 12.13
CA TYR A 141 -22.62 -4.18 11.74
C TYR A 141 -23.28 -2.84 11.35
N SER A 142 -22.49 -1.86 10.92
CA SER A 142 -22.98 -0.57 10.42
C SER A 142 -23.54 -0.68 8.99
N TYR A 143 -24.22 0.39 8.54
CA TYR A 143 -24.52 0.63 7.12
C TYR A 143 -23.28 1.01 6.30
N SER A 144 -22.19 1.44 6.94
CA SER A 144 -20.96 1.92 6.29
C SER A 144 -20.40 0.95 5.23
N PRO A 145 -20.30 -0.37 5.46
CA PRO A 145 -19.87 -1.31 4.42
C PRO A 145 -20.74 -1.32 3.17
N TYR A 146 -21.99 -0.86 3.23
CA TYR A 146 -22.98 -0.96 2.16
C TYR A 146 -23.35 0.39 1.54
N LEU A 147 -22.63 1.48 1.88
CA LEU A 147 -22.95 2.85 1.46
C LEU A 147 -23.25 3.02 -0.03
N SER A 148 -22.45 2.39 -0.90
CA SER A 148 -22.67 2.47 -2.35
C SER A 148 -23.91 1.69 -2.77
N GLY A 149 -24.05 0.47 -2.27
CA GLY A 149 -25.15 -0.41 -2.68
C GLY A 149 -26.51 0.04 -2.14
N LEU A 150 -26.53 0.70 -0.99
CA LEU A 150 -27.75 1.30 -0.43
C LEU A 150 -28.09 2.66 -1.06
N GLY A 151 -27.21 3.23 -1.88
CA GLY A 151 -27.38 4.57 -2.43
C GLY A 151 -27.29 5.68 -1.38
N ILE A 152 -26.52 5.46 -0.30
CA ILE A 152 -26.24 6.50 0.71
C ILE A 152 -25.34 7.58 0.11
N VAL A 153 -24.48 7.19 -0.83
CA VAL A 153 -23.61 8.09 -1.58
C VAL A 153 -23.67 7.76 -3.07
N ASP A 154 -23.54 8.78 -3.91
CA ASP A 154 -23.44 8.60 -5.37
C ASP A 154 -22.06 8.09 -5.79
N LYS A 155 -21.02 8.49 -5.04
CA LYS A 155 -19.62 8.09 -5.26
C LYS A 155 -18.96 7.78 -3.94
N SER A 156 -18.39 6.59 -3.83
CA SER A 156 -17.69 6.16 -2.62
C SER A 156 -16.43 7.01 -2.38
N PRO A 157 -16.32 7.66 -1.20
CA PRO A 157 -15.10 8.36 -0.80
C PRO A 157 -13.93 7.39 -0.53
N TYR A 158 -14.23 6.09 -0.45
CA TYR A 158 -13.33 5.00 -0.11
C TYR A 158 -12.86 4.20 -1.33
N SER A 159 -13.19 4.64 -2.54
CA SER A 159 -12.82 3.92 -3.77
C SER A 159 -11.34 4.08 -4.11
N ALA A 160 -10.73 3.06 -4.72
CA ALA A 160 -9.36 3.14 -5.22
C ALA A 160 -9.18 4.26 -6.27
N ALA A 161 -10.19 4.50 -7.11
CA ALA A 161 -10.15 5.52 -8.15
C ALA A 161 -10.18 6.96 -7.61
N LEU A 162 -10.75 7.18 -6.41
CA LEU A 162 -10.68 8.50 -5.77
C LEU A 162 -9.42 8.67 -4.92
N ASN A 163 -8.85 7.57 -4.45
CA ASN A 163 -7.67 7.52 -3.59
C ASN A 163 -6.49 6.84 -4.30
N CYS A 164 -6.27 7.24 -5.56
CA CYS A 164 -5.31 6.63 -6.47
C CYS A 164 -3.89 6.63 -5.92
N GLY A 165 -3.50 7.69 -5.21
CA GLY A 165 -2.13 7.84 -4.72
C GLY A 165 -1.84 6.76 -3.68
N LEU A 166 -2.71 6.63 -2.68
CA LEU A 166 -2.53 5.63 -1.63
C LEU A 166 -2.64 4.20 -2.15
N HIS A 167 -3.57 3.96 -3.08
CA HIS A 167 -3.71 2.70 -3.79
C HIS A 167 -2.40 2.32 -4.50
N MET A 168 -1.84 3.23 -5.30
CA MET A 168 -0.59 3.00 -6.01
C MET A 168 0.58 2.77 -5.06
N PHE A 169 0.75 3.62 -4.04
CA PHE A 169 1.81 3.47 -3.05
C PHE A 169 1.81 2.09 -2.40
N THR A 170 0.66 1.69 -1.86
CA THR A 170 0.50 0.41 -1.16
C THR A 170 0.80 -0.77 -2.08
N HIS A 171 0.25 -0.76 -3.29
CA HIS A 171 0.42 -1.89 -4.21
C HIS A 171 1.81 -1.94 -4.84
N MET A 172 2.52 -0.81 -5.02
CA MET A 172 3.92 -0.82 -5.42
C MET A 172 4.82 -1.48 -4.37
N ILE A 173 4.57 -1.20 -3.08
CA ILE A 173 5.25 -1.89 -1.97
C ILE A 173 4.89 -3.37 -1.96
N GLY A 174 3.61 -3.72 -2.09
CA GLY A 174 3.16 -5.11 -2.13
C GLY A 174 3.71 -5.91 -3.33
N CYS A 175 4.02 -5.23 -4.45
CA CYS A 175 4.72 -5.82 -5.58
C CYS A 175 6.19 -6.16 -5.26
N ALA A 176 6.83 -5.49 -4.30
CA ALA A 176 8.18 -5.84 -3.87
C ALA A 176 8.22 -7.09 -2.97
N VAL A 177 7.11 -7.44 -2.31
CA VAL A 177 6.92 -8.67 -1.50
C VAL A 177 6.02 -9.69 -2.23
N PRO A 178 6.21 -9.82 -3.56
CA PRO A 178 5.27 -10.35 -4.57
C PRO A 178 3.87 -10.80 -4.12
N MET A 179 3.10 -9.92 -3.46
CA MET A 179 1.75 -10.27 -3.00
C MET A 179 0.82 -10.36 -4.22
N ALA A 180 0.24 -11.53 -4.49
CA ALA A 180 -0.62 -11.75 -5.65
C ALA A 180 -1.76 -10.71 -5.80
N ARG A 181 -2.31 -10.24 -4.67
CA ARG A 181 -3.31 -9.16 -4.61
C ARG A 181 -2.78 -7.84 -5.16
N SER A 182 -1.55 -7.48 -4.83
CA SER A 182 -0.93 -6.21 -5.24
C SER A 182 -0.37 -6.26 -6.66
N VAL A 183 0.22 -7.39 -7.05
CA VAL A 183 0.72 -7.60 -8.42
C VAL A 183 -0.39 -7.38 -9.45
N ASN A 184 -1.59 -7.87 -9.15
CA ASN A 184 -2.74 -7.78 -10.05
C ASN A 184 -3.75 -6.67 -9.65
N ALA A 185 -3.35 -5.73 -8.79
CA ALA A 185 -4.17 -4.56 -8.52
C ALA A 185 -4.25 -3.66 -9.77
N ILE A 186 -5.40 -3.06 -10.03
CA ILE A 186 -5.61 -2.19 -11.18
C ILE A 186 -4.68 -0.97 -11.09
N TYR A 187 -4.04 -0.61 -12.19
CA TYR A 187 -3.25 0.61 -12.29
C TYR A 187 -4.16 1.83 -12.39
N PHE A 188 -3.91 2.83 -11.54
CA PHE A 188 -4.45 4.17 -11.67
C PHE A 188 -3.28 5.14 -11.74
N GLN A 189 -3.36 6.17 -12.58
CA GLN A 189 -2.33 7.20 -12.63
C GLN A 189 -2.67 8.35 -11.67
N PRO A 190 -2.00 8.48 -10.51
CA PRO A 190 -2.21 9.59 -9.60
C PRO A 190 -1.48 10.85 -10.09
N SER A 191 -1.89 12.00 -9.57
CA SER A 191 -1.06 13.20 -9.62
C SER A 191 0.22 12.98 -8.80
N GLY A 192 1.35 13.52 -9.27
CA GLY A 192 2.63 13.40 -8.56
C GLY A 192 3.17 11.97 -8.49
N LEU A 193 2.87 11.11 -9.47
CA LEU A 193 3.29 9.70 -9.52
C LEU A 193 4.78 9.48 -9.19
N GLN A 194 5.68 10.34 -9.70
CA GLN A 194 7.12 10.20 -9.42
C GLN A 194 7.46 10.31 -7.92
N ALA A 195 6.84 11.24 -7.20
CA ALA A 195 7.04 11.39 -5.76
C ALA A 195 6.51 10.16 -4.99
N ILE A 196 5.43 9.54 -5.49
CA ILE A 196 4.86 8.33 -4.90
C ILE A 196 5.76 7.12 -5.16
N ILE A 197 6.35 7.01 -6.36
CA ILE A 197 7.37 6.00 -6.68
C ILE A 197 8.56 6.17 -5.75
N ASP A 198 9.09 7.38 -5.62
CA ASP A 198 10.25 7.69 -4.78
C ASP A 198 9.97 7.35 -3.30
N ASN A 199 8.80 7.70 -2.78
CA ASN A 199 8.36 7.30 -1.44
C ASN A 199 8.26 5.77 -1.29
N ALA A 200 7.75 5.05 -2.29
CA ALA A 200 7.66 3.60 -2.26
C ALA A 200 9.04 2.93 -2.31
N VAL A 201 9.96 3.45 -3.10
CA VAL A 201 11.36 2.98 -3.17
C VAL A 201 12.03 3.15 -1.81
N LEU A 202 11.91 4.32 -1.19
CA LEU A 202 12.45 4.57 0.15
C LEU A 202 11.88 3.57 1.16
N PHE A 203 10.57 3.36 1.14
CA PHE A 203 9.92 2.38 2.02
C PHE A 203 10.49 0.98 1.82
N ILE A 204 10.58 0.51 0.57
CA ILE A 204 11.07 -0.82 0.23
C ILE A 204 12.50 -0.98 0.72
N TYR A 205 13.36 0.00 0.45
CA TYR A 205 14.76 -0.03 0.85
C TYR A 205 14.92 -0.08 2.38
N ALA A 206 14.25 0.84 3.09
CA ALA A 206 14.28 0.90 4.54
C ALA A 206 13.88 -0.44 5.20
N HIS A 207 12.83 -1.08 4.69
CA HIS A 207 12.36 -2.37 5.21
C HIS A 207 13.20 -3.56 4.74
N SER A 208 14.11 -3.36 3.78
CA SER A 208 15.02 -4.40 3.29
C SER A 208 16.33 -4.44 4.04
N CYS A 209 16.84 -3.28 4.45
CA CYS A 209 18.14 -3.19 5.14
C CYS A 209 18.04 -3.31 6.66
N THR A 210 16.83 -3.19 7.22
CA THR A 210 16.61 -3.26 8.68
C THR A 210 16.04 -4.62 9.06
N GLY A 211 16.75 -5.38 9.89
CA GLY A 211 16.27 -6.67 10.40
C GLY A 211 15.33 -6.48 11.59
N SER A 212 14.23 -7.24 11.64
CA SER A 212 13.37 -7.34 12.83
C SER A 212 13.53 -8.67 13.55
N LEU A 213 14.67 -9.35 13.34
CA LEU A 213 14.92 -10.66 13.93
C LEU A 213 15.17 -10.49 15.43
N GLN A 214 14.28 -11.07 16.23
CA GLN A 214 14.37 -11.11 17.68
C GLN A 214 14.17 -12.54 18.16
N MET A 215 15.01 -12.98 19.10
CA MET A 215 14.92 -14.32 19.66
C MET A 215 13.66 -14.45 20.52
N GLN A 216 12.71 -15.29 20.10
CA GLN A 216 11.43 -15.48 20.80
C GLN A 216 11.47 -16.59 21.87
N PHE A 217 12.41 -17.53 21.73
CA PHE A 217 12.57 -18.64 22.64
C PHE A 217 14.03 -18.72 23.06
N TYR A 218 14.26 -18.80 24.36
CA TYR A 218 15.57 -18.92 24.98
C TYR A 218 15.44 -19.85 26.18
N ARG A 219 16.55 -20.49 26.58
CA ARG A 219 16.58 -21.30 27.80
C ARG A 219 16.43 -20.39 29.01
N ALA A 220 15.96 -20.94 30.13
CA ALA A 220 15.85 -20.19 31.39
C ALA A 220 17.19 -19.57 31.83
N SER A 221 18.31 -20.20 31.50
CA SER A 221 19.67 -19.69 31.77
C SER A 221 20.09 -18.51 30.88
N GLU A 222 19.39 -18.27 29.78
CA GLU A 222 19.75 -17.28 28.75
C GLU A 222 18.89 -16.01 28.84
N VAL A 223 17.84 -16.00 29.68
CA VAL A 223 16.88 -14.89 29.82
C VAL A 223 17.59 -13.56 30.07
N GLU A 224 18.52 -13.53 31.03
CA GLU A 224 19.20 -12.30 31.43
C GLU A 224 20.14 -11.79 30.34
N THR A 225 20.85 -12.69 29.68
CA THR A 225 21.74 -12.36 28.55
C THR A 225 20.95 -11.76 27.39
N VAL A 226 19.83 -12.37 27.02
CA VAL A 226 18.98 -11.87 25.93
C VAL A 226 18.39 -10.51 26.29
N LYS A 227 17.85 -10.34 27.52
CA LYS A 227 17.33 -9.04 27.98
C LYS A 227 18.40 -7.95 27.92
N LYS A 228 19.61 -8.24 28.41
CA LYS A 228 20.71 -7.28 28.39
C LYS A 228 21.08 -6.84 26.97
N VAL A 229 21.21 -7.79 26.04
CA VAL A 229 21.51 -7.48 24.63
C VAL A 229 20.39 -6.64 24.00
N GLU A 230 19.12 -6.96 24.28
CA GLU A 230 17.99 -6.18 23.78
C GLU A 230 17.89 -4.78 24.41
N ASP A 231 18.20 -4.65 25.71
CA ASP A 231 18.23 -3.37 26.42
C ASP A 231 19.38 -2.47 25.92
N GLU A 232 20.56 -3.05 25.68
CA GLU A 232 21.70 -2.35 25.08
C GLU A 232 21.36 -1.87 23.67
N ALA A 233 20.73 -2.73 22.85
CA ALA A 233 20.25 -2.35 21.53
C ALA A 233 19.20 -1.24 21.59
N ARG A 234 18.24 -1.31 22.52
CA ARG A 234 17.24 -0.24 22.74
C ARG A 234 17.90 1.07 23.15
N HIS A 235 18.84 1.02 24.08
CA HIS A 235 19.51 2.21 24.60
C HIS A 235 20.32 2.93 23.52
N TYR A 236 21.06 2.17 22.70
CA TYR A 236 21.76 2.71 21.54
C TYR A 236 20.81 3.44 20.57
N MET A 237 19.64 2.85 20.30
CA MET A 237 18.63 3.48 19.43
C MET A 237 18.04 4.76 20.02
N ASP A 238 17.78 4.79 21.34
CA ASP A 238 17.28 5.99 22.01
C ASP A 238 18.34 7.10 22.07
N GLU A 239 19.62 6.76 22.22
CA GLU A 239 20.73 7.71 22.17
C GLU A 239 20.86 8.32 20.76
N MET A 240 20.76 7.51 19.71
CA MET A 240 20.68 8.01 18.33
C MET A 240 19.52 8.98 18.12
N ARG A 241 18.32 8.65 18.63
CA ARG A 241 17.14 9.53 18.56
C ARG A 241 17.38 10.85 19.29
N LYS A 242 18.02 10.80 20.46
CA LYS A 242 18.34 12.01 21.23
C LYS A 242 19.30 12.91 20.47
N ARG A 243 20.35 12.35 19.87
CA ARG A 243 21.27 13.12 19.01
C ARG A 243 20.56 13.77 17.84
N LEU A 244 19.65 13.06 17.16
CA LEU A 244 18.83 13.63 16.08
C LEU A 244 17.94 14.79 16.56
N GLN A 245 17.41 14.72 17.78
CA GLN A 245 16.61 15.79 18.37
C GLN A 245 17.47 16.98 18.81
N GLU A 246 18.66 16.76 19.38
CA GLU A 246 19.60 17.82 19.74
C GLU A 246 20.08 18.58 18.48
N PHE A 247 20.34 17.88 17.37
CA PHE A 247 20.60 18.51 16.07
C PHE A 247 19.46 19.43 15.60
N LYS A 248 18.20 19.05 15.87
CA LYS A 248 17.03 19.85 15.51
C LYS A 248 16.96 21.15 16.33
N ASP A 249 17.25 21.06 17.62
CA ASP A 249 17.22 22.21 18.52
C ASP A 249 18.39 23.18 18.26
N GLU A 250 19.50 22.70 17.69
CA GLU A 250 20.63 23.51 17.25
C GLU A 250 20.37 24.22 15.91
N GLU A 251 19.72 23.57 14.93
CA GLU A 251 19.34 24.21 13.66
C GLU A 251 18.25 25.29 13.83
N GLU A 252 17.26 25.09 14.71
CA GLU A 252 16.24 26.11 15.01
C GLU A 252 16.82 27.33 15.76
N ASN A 253 17.98 27.20 16.40
CA ASN A 253 18.65 28.27 17.14
C ASN A 253 19.78 28.97 16.36
N GLN A 254 20.02 28.64 15.09
CA GLN A 254 20.93 29.43 14.26
C GLN A 254 20.26 30.76 13.87
N PRO A 255 20.87 31.93 14.19
CA PRO A 255 20.32 33.21 13.76
C PRO A 255 20.47 33.33 12.24
N THR A 256 19.36 33.58 11.55
CA THR A 256 19.36 33.95 10.12
C THR A 256 20.29 35.15 9.90
N PRO A 257 21.24 35.10 8.95
CA PRO A 257 21.98 36.29 8.57
C PRO A 257 20.99 37.32 8.04
N ARG A 258 21.02 38.54 8.61
CA ARG A 258 20.28 39.68 8.07
C ARG A 258 20.74 39.92 6.64
N GLU A 259 19.82 39.86 5.69
CA GLU A 259 20.04 40.38 4.34
C GLU A 259 20.30 41.88 4.46
N GLU A 260 21.55 42.29 4.24
CA GLU A 260 21.89 43.68 3.93
C GLU A 260 21.67 43.89 2.44
N GLU A 261 20.74 44.78 2.11
CA GLU A 261 20.59 45.37 0.78
C GLU A 261 21.89 46.11 0.41
N GLU A 262 22.63 45.63 -0.58
CA GLU A 262 23.55 46.48 -1.33
C GLU A 262 23.38 46.32 -2.84
N ASP A 263 22.79 47.38 -3.39
CA ASP A 263 22.77 47.77 -4.79
C ASP A 263 24.18 48.22 -5.22
N ARG A 264 24.78 47.55 -6.24
CA ARG A 264 25.69 48.20 -7.21
C ARG A 264 26.14 47.29 -8.36
N SER A 265 25.79 47.77 -9.55
CA SER A 265 26.27 47.39 -10.87
C SER A 265 27.80 47.52 -11.04
N ARG A 266 28.47 46.52 -11.64
CA ARG A 266 29.45 46.74 -12.72
C ARG A 266 29.92 45.47 -13.44
N SER A 267 30.04 45.64 -14.75
CA SER A 267 30.51 44.78 -15.82
C SER A 267 31.97 44.32 -15.73
N GLY A 268 32.27 43.15 -16.31
CA GLY A 268 33.57 42.87 -16.93
C GLY A 268 33.95 41.39 -17.01
N THR A 269 33.70 40.73 -18.13
CA THR A 269 34.48 39.58 -18.62
C THR A 269 35.79 40.08 -19.24
N PRO A 270 36.88 39.29 -19.18
CA PRO A 270 37.24 38.46 -20.34
C PRO A 270 37.80 37.05 -20.02
N GLU A 271 37.65 36.16 -21.01
CA GLU A 271 38.16 34.78 -21.15
C GLU A 271 39.70 34.71 -21.42
N PRO A 272 40.29 33.59 -21.92
CA PRO A 272 40.61 32.31 -21.25
C PRO A 272 42.13 31.98 -21.35
N SER A 273 42.63 30.96 -20.65
CA SER A 273 43.94 30.34 -20.98
C SER A 273 44.05 28.88 -20.53
N ASP A 274 44.48 28.04 -21.47
CA ASP A 274 44.65 26.58 -21.41
C ASP A 274 45.95 26.10 -20.71
N VAL A 275 45.97 24.76 -20.49
CA VAL A 275 47.12 23.80 -20.50
C VAL A 275 47.64 23.23 -19.16
N GLU A 276 47.14 22.03 -18.87
CA GLU A 276 47.76 20.70 -18.55
C GLU A 276 48.78 20.42 -17.40
N GLU A 277 48.65 19.15 -16.95
CA GLU A 277 49.50 18.28 -16.10
C GLU A 277 49.49 18.55 -14.59
N GLY A 278 49.29 17.60 -13.68
CA GLY A 278 49.31 16.14 -13.74
C GLY A 278 49.70 15.66 -12.32
N GLY A 279 49.00 14.68 -11.77
CA GLY A 279 49.31 14.13 -10.44
C GLY A 279 48.15 13.33 -9.86
N GLY A 280 47.96 12.11 -10.36
CA GLY A 280 47.08 11.14 -9.74
C GLY A 280 47.68 10.68 -8.41
N ASP A 281 46.92 10.80 -7.34
CA ASP A 281 47.26 10.22 -6.05
C ASP A 281 46.55 8.87 -5.90
N LEU A 282 47.28 7.88 -5.43
CA LEU A 282 46.96 6.45 -5.44
C LEU A 282 46.08 6.03 -4.25
N ASP A 283 45.12 6.86 -3.85
CA ASP A 283 44.15 6.55 -2.78
C ASP A 283 42.78 6.09 -3.32
N ASP A 284 42.61 5.97 -4.64
CA ASP A 284 41.38 5.49 -5.32
C ASP A 284 41.18 3.95 -5.27
N LEU A 285 41.81 3.24 -4.33
CA LEU A 285 41.79 1.77 -4.30
C LEU A 285 41.40 1.13 -2.95
N ASP A 286 40.73 1.86 -2.05
CA ASP A 286 40.29 1.30 -0.76
C ASP A 286 38.82 1.58 -0.37
N SER A 287 37.87 1.51 -1.33
CA SER A 287 36.44 1.51 -0.97
C SER A 287 35.54 0.59 -1.78
N VAL A 288 36.08 -0.56 -2.23
CA VAL A 288 35.25 -1.67 -2.72
C VAL A 288 35.55 -2.91 -1.90
N SER A 289 35.30 -2.81 -0.59
CA SER A 289 35.17 -3.97 0.27
C SER A 289 33.82 -3.94 0.98
N GLU A 290 33.14 -5.08 0.89
CA GLU A 290 32.04 -5.53 1.73
C GLU A 290 30.62 -4.98 1.48
N LEU A 291 29.85 -5.83 0.78
CA LEU A 291 28.47 -6.12 1.17
C LEU A 291 28.38 -6.21 2.71
N GLY A 292 27.82 -5.20 3.37
CA GLY A 292 27.48 -5.25 4.79
C GLY A 292 27.96 -4.09 5.67
N GLY A 293 28.70 -3.12 5.14
CA GLY A 293 29.08 -1.91 5.90
C GLY A 293 27.96 -0.87 5.95
N ALA A 294 27.56 -0.45 7.16
CA ALA A 294 26.71 0.72 7.33
C ALA A 294 27.34 1.93 6.64
N ILE A 295 26.66 2.49 5.63
CA ILE A 295 27.04 3.80 5.09
C ILE A 295 26.86 4.80 6.23
N ASP A 296 27.90 5.56 6.54
CA ASP A 296 27.91 6.45 7.70
C ASP A 296 26.66 7.35 7.69
N GLY A 297 25.90 7.33 8.78
CA GLY A 297 24.62 8.05 8.94
C GLY A 297 23.35 7.36 8.42
N GLU A 298 23.40 6.17 7.81
CA GLU A 298 22.17 5.46 7.39
C GLU A 298 21.37 4.90 8.59
N PRO A 299 20.03 5.09 8.65
CA PRO A 299 19.24 4.62 9.77
C PRO A 299 19.22 3.10 9.91
N THR A 300 19.44 2.62 11.13
CA THR A 300 19.27 1.21 11.52
C THR A 300 17.84 0.86 11.92
N SER A 301 17.01 1.87 12.16
CA SER A 301 15.62 1.75 12.63
C SER A 301 14.63 1.63 11.46
N ARG A 302 13.43 1.12 11.75
CA ARG A 302 12.26 1.16 10.84
C ARG A 302 11.35 2.37 11.10
N ASP A 303 11.82 3.41 11.80
CA ASP A 303 11.03 4.62 11.99
C ASP A 303 11.07 5.52 10.76
N ALA A 304 9.90 5.93 10.29
CA ALA A 304 9.78 6.76 9.10
C ALA A 304 10.48 8.13 9.26
N LEU A 305 10.57 8.68 10.48
CA LEU A 305 11.23 9.97 10.73
C LEU A 305 12.73 9.87 10.49
N ASP A 306 13.38 8.80 10.96
CA ASP A 306 14.82 8.61 10.78
C ASP A 306 15.17 8.55 9.29
N TRP A 307 14.38 7.79 8.51
CA TRP A 307 14.54 7.70 7.05
C TRP A 307 14.21 9.01 6.33
N TYR A 308 13.21 9.75 6.79
CA TYR A 308 12.88 11.06 6.25
C TYR A 308 14.01 12.07 6.49
N MET A 309 14.53 12.13 7.71
CA MET A 309 15.68 12.96 8.09
C MET A 309 16.92 12.60 7.28
N TYR A 310 17.22 11.31 7.13
CA TYR A 310 18.33 10.82 6.32
C TYR A 310 18.25 11.29 4.87
N ILE A 311 17.11 11.07 4.21
CA ILE A 311 16.91 11.48 2.81
C ILE A 311 16.92 13.00 2.64
N THR A 312 16.38 13.74 3.62
CA THR A 312 16.34 15.20 3.57
C THR A 312 17.73 15.80 3.75
N ARG A 313 18.50 15.31 4.74
CA ARG A 313 19.83 15.82 5.08
C ARG A 313 20.88 15.50 4.03
N PHE A 314 20.94 14.25 3.58
CA PHE A 314 22.04 13.78 2.73
C PHE A 314 21.72 13.82 1.23
N TYR A 315 20.43 13.88 0.85
CA TYR A 315 20.02 13.81 -0.56
C TYR A 315 18.99 14.88 -0.94
N HIS A 316 18.70 15.84 -0.05
CA HIS A 316 17.74 16.92 -0.28
C HIS A 316 16.37 16.43 -0.79
N GLY A 317 15.89 15.29 -0.29
CA GLY A 317 14.63 14.69 -0.71
C GLY A 317 14.72 13.75 -1.92
N SER A 318 15.88 13.63 -2.56
CA SER A 318 16.09 12.80 -3.75
C SER A 318 16.39 11.35 -3.37
N ILE A 319 15.84 10.38 -4.11
CA ILE A 319 16.13 8.96 -3.86
C ILE A 319 17.42 8.53 -4.59
N PRO A 320 18.45 8.06 -3.86
CA PRO A 320 19.71 7.61 -4.43
C PRO A 320 19.53 6.39 -5.34
N LYS A 321 20.44 6.25 -6.32
CA LYS A 321 20.42 5.13 -7.28
C LYS A 321 20.37 3.76 -6.60
N ARG A 322 21.20 3.54 -5.56
CA ARG A 322 21.26 2.27 -4.81
C ARG A 322 19.91 1.85 -4.21
N MET A 323 19.09 2.82 -3.76
CA MET A 323 17.78 2.50 -3.20
C MET A 323 16.81 2.07 -4.29
N ARG A 324 16.88 2.73 -5.46
CA ARG A 324 16.09 2.37 -6.65
C ARG A 324 16.44 0.97 -7.13
N GLU A 325 17.72 0.62 -7.15
CA GLU A 325 18.20 -0.70 -7.57
C GLU A 325 17.55 -1.83 -6.75
N VAL A 326 17.45 -1.70 -5.42
CA VAL A 326 16.79 -2.71 -4.56
C VAL A 326 15.31 -2.90 -4.93
N ALA A 327 14.56 -1.81 -5.12
CA ALA A 327 13.16 -1.91 -5.51
C ALA A 327 12.99 -2.48 -6.92
N TYR A 328 13.82 -2.05 -7.86
CA TYR A 328 13.73 -2.42 -9.28
C TYR A 328 14.13 -3.87 -9.49
N GLU A 329 15.12 -4.37 -8.76
CA GLU A 329 15.48 -5.77 -8.77
C GLU A 329 14.27 -6.64 -8.41
N ARG A 330 13.53 -6.28 -7.35
CA ARG A 330 12.34 -7.02 -6.91
C ARG A 330 11.21 -6.93 -7.93
N TRP A 331 10.93 -5.74 -8.45
CA TRP A 331 9.88 -5.54 -9.44
C TRP A 331 10.17 -6.23 -10.79
N SER A 332 11.43 -6.34 -11.19
CA SER A 332 11.83 -7.01 -12.43
C SER A 332 11.50 -8.50 -12.43
N LYS A 333 11.52 -9.14 -11.24
CA LYS A 333 11.30 -10.57 -11.00
C LYS A 333 9.82 -10.96 -10.90
N LEU A 334 8.89 -10.02 -10.97
CA LEU A 334 7.45 -10.31 -10.88
C LEU A 334 6.99 -11.29 -11.96
N THR A 335 6.23 -12.32 -11.58
CA THR A 335 5.58 -13.28 -12.49
C THR A 335 4.06 -13.10 -12.48
N ASP A 336 3.36 -13.75 -13.43
CA ASP A 336 1.88 -13.81 -13.46
C ASP A 336 1.18 -12.44 -13.45
N VAL A 337 1.83 -11.47 -14.10
CA VAL A 337 1.40 -10.08 -14.17
C VAL A 337 0.38 -9.91 -15.28
N ARG A 338 -0.80 -9.37 -14.95
CA ARG A 338 -1.86 -9.07 -15.92
C ARG A 338 -1.73 -7.67 -16.53
N PRO A 339 -2.29 -7.43 -17.73
CA PRO A 339 -2.34 -6.09 -18.32
C PRO A 339 -3.10 -5.08 -17.46
N ASN A 340 -2.71 -3.81 -17.54
CA ASN A 340 -3.31 -2.66 -16.83
C ASN A 340 -3.27 -2.78 -15.30
N THR A 341 -2.20 -3.38 -14.78
CA THR A 341 -2.00 -3.58 -13.33
C THR A 341 -0.79 -2.81 -12.81
N VAL A 342 -0.77 -2.59 -11.49
CA VAL A 342 0.38 -2.00 -10.78
C VAL A 342 1.64 -2.85 -11.00
N GLY A 343 1.50 -4.18 -10.97
CA GLY A 343 2.61 -5.11 -11.26
C GLY A 343 3.19 -4.92 -12.66
N GLU A 344 2.34 -4.72 -13.67
CA GLU A 344 2.80 -4.49 -15.05
C GLU A 344 3.58 -3.18 -15.15
N PHE A 345 3.03 -2.14 -14.54
CA PHE A 345 3.64 -0.82 -14.50
C PHE A 345 5.04 -0.86 -13.88
N VAL A 346 5.18 -1.38 -12.66
CA VAL A 346 6.49 -1.40 -11.98
C VAL A 346 7.49 -2.34 -12.65
N LYS A 347 7.02 -3.46 -13.21
CA LYS A 347 7.88 -4.39 -13.96
C LYS A 347 8.44 -3.74 -15.22
N LYS A 348 7.60 -3.05 -16.01
CA LYS A 348 8.07 -2.29 -17.19
C LYS A 348 9.04 -1.18 -16.80
N MET A 349 8.73 -0.42 -15.76
CA MET A 349 9.59 0.63 -15.24
C MET A 349 10.97 0.10 -14.82
N SER A 350 11.02 -1.04 -14.13
CA SER A 350 12.29 -1.64 -13.67
C SER A 350 13.21 -2.11 -14.81
N LYS A 351 12.66 -2.44 -15.97
CA LYS A 351 13.44 -2.91 -17.14
C LYS A 351 14.05 -1.77 -17.94
N ASN A 352 13.38 -0.61 -17.96
CA ASN A 352 13.83 0.55 -18.73
C ASN A 352 14.97 1.34 -18.06
N VAL A 353 15.46 0.88 -16.90
CA VAL A 353 16.51 1.53 -16.11
C VAL A 353 17.76 0.63 -15.96
N GLN A 354 17.79 -0.54 -16.59
CA GLN A 354 19.04 -1.26 -16.81
C GLN A 354 19.81 -0.59 -17.96
N PRO A 355 21.12 -0.34 -17.82
CA PRO A 355 21.92 0.40 -18.79
C PRO A 355 21.96 -0.26 -20.18
#